data_AF-A0AAW2DGR5-F1
#
_entry.id   AF-A0AAW2DGR5-F1
#
_cell.length_a   1.000
_cell.length_b   1.000
_cell.length_c   1.000
_cell.angle_alpha   90.00
_cell.angle_beta   90.00
_cell.angle_gamma   90.00
#
_symmetry.space_group_name_H-M   'P 1'
#
loop_
_entity.id
_entity.type
_entity.pdbx_description
1 polymer ?
#
loop_
_entity_poly.entity_id
_entity_poly.type
_entity_poly.pdbx_seq_one_letter_code
_entity_poly.pdbx_strand_id
1 'polypeptide(L)'
;MYEELAIVVGKDMATGSFAKSYVNLDTQQENSDDTVVVAHNGEEGLVDKGEKGKNVVESSTTRSTVSKSSKRGLAPPSDDSALADMVDQLKEIAVALKEINRGAVDYTNLYFEVMAMVSDGYSENMLATAFDHLCENKKATRGFLAKNDELRKLWMDSYLFTQL
;
A
#
# COMPACT_ATOMS: atom_id res chain seq x y z
N MET A 1 -11.75 -49.67 -24.44
CA MET A 1 -12.21 -48.84 -23.30
C MET A 1 -11.22 -47.73 -22.93
N TYR A 2 -9.90 -47.88 -23.09
CA TYR A 2 -8.92 -46.79 -22.87
C TYR A 2 -8.76 -45.80 -24.04
N GLU A 3 -9.22 -46.17 -25.25
CA GLU A 3 -9.11 -45.31 -26.44
C GLU A 3 -10.07 -44.11 -26.41
N GLU A 4 -11.20 -44.23 -25.72
CA GLU A 4 -12.22 -43.17 -25.64
C GLU A 4 -11.84 -42.05 -24.66
N LEU A 5 -11.13 -42.38 -23.57
CA LEU A 5 -10.66 -41.40 -22.58
C LEU A 5 -9.48 -40.55 -23.09
N ALA A 6 -8.72 -41.07 -24.06
CA ALA A 6 -7.58 -40.39 -24.67
C ALA A 6 -8.01 -39.21 -25.58
N ILE A 7 -9.22 -39.28 -26.13
CA ILE A 7 -9.80 -38.21 -26.98
C ILE A 7 -10.21 -37.00 -26.14
N VAL A 8 -10.75 -37.25 -24.94
CA VAL A 8 -11.27 -36.18 -24.06
C VAL A 8 -10.16 -35.50 -23.26
N VAL A 9 -9.20 -36.26 -22.73
CA VAL A 9 -8.20 -35.74 -21.78
C VAL A 9 -6.85 -35.45 -22.46
N GLY A 10 -6.67 -35.86 -23.71
CA GLY A 10 -5.39 -35.82 -24.39
C GLY A 10 -4.48 -36.96 -23.92
N LYS A 11 -3.76 -37.56 -24.88
CA LYS A 11 -2.92 -38.75 -24.70
C LYS A 11 -1.77 -38.59 -23.67
N ASP A 12 -1.54 -37.37 -23.19
CA ASP A 12 -0.44 -37.01 -22.29
C ASP A 12 -0.79 -37.13 -20.80
N MET A 13 -2.08 -37.24 -20.43
CA MET A 13 -2.52 -37.34 -19.03
C MET A 13 -2.73 -38.79 -18.53
N ALA A 14 -2.50 -39.80 -19.37
CA ALA A 14 -2.73 -41.20 -19.02
C ALA A 14 -1.53 -41.91 -18.38
N THR A 15 -0.37 -41.25 -18.22
CA THR A 15 0.83 -41.87 -17.63
C THR A 15 1.16 -41.19 -16.31
N GLY A 16 0.50 -41.65 -15.24
CA GLY A 16 0.77 -41.21 -13.89
C GLY A 16 2.15 -41.68 -13.39
N SER A 17 2.89 -40.75 -12.77
CA SER A 17 3.94 -41.06 -11.81
C SER A 17 3.90 -40.01 -10.70
N PHE A 18 3.26 -40.34 -9.59
CA PHE A 18 3.39 -39.59 -8.34
C PHE A 18 4.22 -40.45 -7.39
N ALA A 19 5.41 -39.98 -7.00
CA ALA A 19 6.23 -40.62 -5.99
C ALA A 19 5.56 -40.45 -4.62
N LYS A 20 4.94 -41.51 -4.13
CA LYS A 20 4.27 -41.58 -2.82
C LYS A 20 5.29 -42.05 -1.78
N SER A 21 5.95 -41.12 -1.08
CA SER A 21 6.73 -41.46 0.11
C SER A 21 5.90 -41.16 1.37
N TYR A 22 5.53 -42.22 2.10
CA TYR A 22 5.06 -42.09 3.47
C TYR A 22 6.21 -42.44 4.40
N VAL A 23 6.66 -41.45 5.17
CA VAL A 23 7.48 -41.69 6.35
C VAL A 23 6.55 -42.18 7.45
N ASN A 24 6.81 -43.39 7.94
CA ASN A 24 6.13 -44.00 9.08
C ASN A 24 6.62 -43.31 10.36
N LEU A 25 5.83 -42.39 10.92
CA LEU A 25 6.05 -41.86 12.27
C LEU A 25 5.21 -42.67 13.24
N ASP A 26 5.87 -43.63 13.87
CA ASP A 26 5.33 -44.40 14.98
C ASP A 26 5.01 -43.43 16.14
N THR A 27 3.78 -43.50 16.60
CA THR A 27 3.23 -42.72 17.71
C THR A 27 3.82 -43.18 19.04
N GLN A 28 4.48 -42.30 19.79
CA GLN A 28 4.40 -42.26 21.26
C GLN A 28 4.48 -40.82 21.80
N GLN A 29 3.32 -40.34 22.26
CA GLN A 29 3.01 -39.64 23.52
C GLN A 29 4.18 -39.64 24.54
N GLU A 30 4.59 -38.55 25.20
CA GLU A 30 3.84 -37.61 26.04
C GLU A 30 4.74 -36.42 26.46
N ASN A 31 4.12 -35.36 26.98
CA ASN A 31 4.64 -34.33 27.89
C ASN A 31 5.43 -33.12 27.35
N SER A 32 4.63 -32.07 27.15
CA SER A 32 4.92 -30.64 27.37
C SER A 32 5.91 -30.36 28.51
N ASP A 33 7.02 -29.68 28.21
CA ASP A 33 7.65 -28.78 29.18
C ASP A 33 8.46 -27.64 28.54
N ASP A 34 8.21 -26.47 29.11
CA ASP A 34 9.02 -25.29 29.37
C ASP A 34 10.10 -24.69 28.43
N THR A 35 9.95 -23.36 28.32
CA THR A 35 10.97 -22.30 28.51
C THR A 35 12.01 -21.92 27.43
N VAL A 36 11.76 -20.71 26.90
CA VAL A 36 12.59 -19.47 26.89
C VAL A 36 14.02 -19.45 26.28
N VAL A 37 14.29 -18.31 25.62
CA VAL A 37 15.58 -17.56 25.42
C VAL A 37 16.64 -18.23 24.53
N VAL A 38 17.47 -17.55 23.73
CA VAL A 38 17.77 -16.12 23.49
C VAL A 38 18.56 -16.02 22.17
N ALA A 39 18.51 -14.85 21.54
CA ALA A 39 19.32 -14.47 20.39
C ALA A 39 20.83 -14.42 20.72
N HIS A 40 21.70 -14.72 19.76
CA HIS A 40 22.99 -14.03 19.69
C HIS A 40 23.47 -13.83 18.25
N ASN A 41 23.89 -12.58 18.04
CA ASN A 41 24.46 -11.93 16.88
C ASN A 41 25.87 -12.47 16.52
N GLY A 42 26.42 -12.02 15.38
CA GLY A 42 27.87 -12.07 15.08
C GLY A 42 28.14 -12.63 13.69
N GLU A 43 28.05 -11.84 12.62
CA GLU A 43 29.05 -10.88 12.13
C GLU A 43 30.21 -11.54 11.34
N GLU A 44 30.24 -11.18 10.04
CA GLU A 44 31.37 -10.89 9.14
C GLU A 44 32.63 -11.77 9.04
N GLY A 45 33.05 -12.06 7.80
CA GLY A 45 34.38 -12.60 7.53
C GLY A 45 34.64 -13.17 6.13
N LEU A 46 34.71 -12.29 5.13
CA LEU A 46 35.50 -12.44 3.89
C LEU A 46 36.87 -13.11 4.16
N VAL A 47 37.37 -14.08 3.36
CA VAL A 47 38.47 -13.96 2.35
C VAL A 47 38.71 -15.28 1.56
N ASP A 48 39.08 -15.04 0.30
CA ASP A 48 39.61 -15.78 -0.86
C ASP A 48 40.73 -16.86 -0.68
N LYS A 49 40.90 -17.63 -1.77
CA LYS A 49 42.00 -18.56 -2.20
C LYS A 49 42.08 -19.95 -1.54
N GLY A 50 42.37 -21.05 -2.24
CA GLY A 50 42.79 -21.28 -3.62
C GLY A 50 43.55 -22.62 -3.72
N GLU A 51 43.42 -23.27 -4.87
CA GLU A 51 44.36 -24.23 -5.49
C GLU A 51 44.36 -25.76 -5.16
N LYS A 52 44.22 -26.51 -6.28
CA LYS A 52 44.91 -27.75 -6.70
C LYS A 52 44.52 -29.12 -6.10
N GLY A 53 43.79 -29.87 -6.93
CA GLY A 53 43.81 -31.34 -6.96
C GLY A 53 43.68 -31.83 -8.40
N LYS A 54 44.80 -32.23 -9.00
CA LYS A 54 44.98 -32.67 -10.39
C LYS A 54 44.63 -34.16 -10.50
N ASN A 55 43.74 -34.56 -11.41
CA ASN A 55 43.86 -35.87 -12.06
C ASN A 55 43.60 -35.72 -13.57
N VAL A 56 44.52 -36.32 -14.31
CA VAL A 56 44.56 -36.48 -15.76
C VAL A 56 44.05 -37.89 -16.02
N VAL A 57 43.20 -38.08 -17.04
CA VAL A 57 43.30 -39.12 -18.08
C VAL A 57 42.12 -38.97 -19.06
N GLU A 58 42.47 -38.40 -20.22
CA GLU A 58 42.11 -38.73 -21.61
C GLU A 58 40.72 -39.32 -21.91
N SER A 59 39.82 -38.57 -22.56
CA SER A 59 39.67 -38.35 -24.02
C SER A 59 38.74 -39.36 -24.70
N SER A 60 37.61 -38.87 -25.24
CA SER A 60 37.07 -39.31 -26.53
C SER A 60 36.04 -38.33 -27.08
N THR A 61 36.44 -37.65 -28.15
CA THR A 61 35.68 -37.34 -29.37
C THR A 61 34.18 -37.09 -29.25
N THR A 62 33.75 -35.83 -29.40
CA THR A 62 32.71 -35.49 -30.39
C THR A 62 32.89 -34.05 -30.88
N ARG A 63 32.97 -33.96 -32.21
CA ARG A 63 32.94 -32.75 -33.01
C ARG A 63 31.50 -32.23 -33.04
N SER A 64 31.23 -31.06 -32.48
CA SER A 64 30.08 -30.25 -32.92
C SER A 64 30.48 -28.78 -32.97
N THR A 65 30.70 -28.30 -34.17
CA THR A 65 30.88 -26.90 -34.51
C THR A 65 29.65 -26.10 -34.11
N VAL A 66 29.81 -25.26 -33.08
CA VAL A 66 29.21 -23.94 -32.90
C VAL A 66 27.71 -23.82 -33.20
N SER A 67 26.91 -24.03 -32.16
CA SER A 67 25.53 -23.56 -32.04
C SER A 67 25.49 -22.03 -32.13
N LYS A 68 25.19 -21.45 -33.29
CA LYS A 68 24.79 -20.04 -33.37
C LYS A 68 23.28 -19.94 -33.17
N SER A 69 22.81 -20.17 -31.95
CA SER A 69 21.51 -19.64 -31.53
C SER A 69 21.70 -18.14 -31.38
N SER A 70 21.20 -17.36 -32.33
CA SER A 70 21.06 -15.91 -32.17
C SER A 70 20.02 -15.65 -31.09
N LYS A 71 20.45 -15.74 -29.82
CA LYS A 71 19.76 -15.09 -28.72
C LYS A 71 19.96 -13.60 -28.97
N ARG A 72 19.01 -12.97 -29.67
CA ARG A 72 18.77 -11.54 -29.52
C ARG A 72 18.41 -11.35 -28.07
N GLY A 73 19.41 -11.08 -27.23
CA GLY A 73 19.22 -10.50 -25.93
C GLY A 73 18.65 -9.11 -26.17
N LEU A 74 17.33 -9.03 -26.33
CA LEU A 74 16.64 -7.79 -26.08
C LEU A 74 16.72 -7.64 -24.56
N ALA A 75 17.61 -6.75 -24.10
CA ALA A 75 17.53 -6.29 -22.72
C ALA A 75 16.08 -5.81 -22.49
N PRO A 76 15.43 -6.21 -21.39
CA PRO A 76 14.09 -5.71 -21.09
C PRO A 76 14.13 -4.17 -21.14
N PRO A 77 13.12 -3.51 -21.73
CA PRO A 77 13.04 -2.05 -21.65
C PRO A 77 13.16 -1.65 -20.19
N SER A 78 13.99 -0.66 -19.90
CA SER A 78 14.19 -0.20 -18.53
C SER A 78 12.85 0.31 -17.99
N ASP A 79 12.21 -0.49 -17.13
CA ASP A 79 10.94 -0.20 -16.48
C ASP A 79 11.05 0.97 -15.47
N ASP A 80 12.24 1.55 -15.29
CA ASP A 80 12.50 2.73 -14.47
C ASP A 80 11.60 3.92 -14.84
N SER A 81 11.25 4.06 -16.12
CA SER A 81 10.31 5.11 -16.56
C SER A 81 8.89 4.86 -16.05
N ALA A 82 8.41 3.62 -16.13
CA ALA A 82 7.07 3.27 -15.64
C ALA A 82 6.99 3.37 -14.11
N LEU A 83 8.08 3.04 -13.42
CA LEU A 83 8.19 3.20 -11.97
C LEU A 83 8.20 4.68 -11.57
N ALA A 84 8.95 5.53 -12.28
CA ALA A 84 8.96 6.97 -12.05
C ALA A 84 7.56 7.60 -12.22
N ASP A 85 6.84 7.22 -13.28
CA ASP A 85 5.48 7.69 -13.53
C ASP A 85 4.51 7.28 -12.40
N MET A 86 4.60 6.04 -11.92
CA MET A 86 3.80 5.58 -10.77
C MET A 86 4.15 6.34 -9.48
N VAL A 87 5.43 6.64 -9.24
CA VAL A 87 5.88 7.41 -8.08
C VAL A 87 5.32 8.83 -8.12
N ASP A 88 5.29 9.47 -9.29
CA ASP A 88 4.76 10.82 -9.44
C ASP A 88 3.23 10.85 -9.27
N GLN A 89 2.50 9.86 -9.81
CA GLN A 89 1.07 9.69 -9.53
C GLN A 89 0.80 9.51 -8.03
N LEU A 90 1.62 8.72 -7.33
CA LEU A 90 1.46 8.52 -5.89
C LEU A 90 1.71 9.81 -5.10
N LYS A 91 2.66 10.66 -5.52
CA LYS A 91 2.89 11.98 -4.92
C LYS A 91 1.67 12.89 -5.11
N GLU A 92 1.08 12.91 -6.30
CA GLU A 92 -0.14 13.69 -6.56
C GLU A 92 -1.31 13.22 -5.70
N ILE A 93 -1.51 11.90 -5.57
CA ILE A 93 -2.53 11.32 -4.69
C ILE A 93 -2.26 11.72 -3.23
N ALA A 94 -1.01 11.65 -2.76
CA ALA A 94 -0.65 12.04 -1.40
C ALA A 94 -0.96 13.52 -1.13
N VAL A 95 -0.69 14.41 -2.10
CA VAL A 95 -1.05 15.84 -2.02
C VAL A 95 -2.56 16.03 -1.99
N ALA A 96 -3.31 15.35 -2.86
CA ALA A 96 -4.77 15.42 -2.89
C ALA A 96 -5.40 14.93 -1.58
N LEU A 97 -4.93 13.81 -1.04
CA LEU A 97 -5.36 13.28 0.25
C LEU A 97 -5.03 14.24 1.40
N LYS A 98 -3.84 14.86 1.38
CA LYS A 98 -3.48 15.88 2.37
C LYS A 98 -4.42 17.08 2.30
N GLU A 99 -4.82 17.54 1.12
CA GLU A 99 -5.78 18.65 0.99
C GLU A 99 -7.21 18.28 1.38
N ILE A 100 -7.63 17.04 1.13
CA ILE A 100 -8.91 16.51 1.64
C ILE A 100 -8.89 16.49 3.17
N ASN A 101 -7.76 16.10 3.77
CA ASN A 101 -7.61 15.96 5.22
C ASN A 101 -7.21 17.26 5.93
N ARG A 102 -6.84 18.34 5.22
CA ARG A 102 -6.30 19.58 5.81
C ARG A 102 -7.28 20.37 6.69
N GLY A 103 -8.52 19.90 6.88
CA GLY A 103 -9.48 20.65 7.69
C GLY A 103 -10.76 19.89 7.92
N ALA A 104 -10.70 18.85 8.75
CA ALA A 104 -11.87 18.53 9.54
C ALA A 104 -12.26 19.82 10.27
N VAL A 105 -13.46 20.31 9.97
CA VAL A 105 -13.99 21.52 10.58
C VAL A 105 -14.47 21.13 11.97
N ASP A 106 -14.00 21.84 12.99
CA ASP A 106 -14.52 21.67 14.34
C ASP A 106 -15.87 22.39 14.47
N TYR A 107 -16.94 21.65 14.19
CA TYR A 107 -18.31 22.14 14.29
C TYR A 107 -18.74 22.39 15.74
N THR A 108 -18.08 21.76 16.72
CA THR A 108 -18.34 22.02 18.14
C THR A 108 -17.82 23.41 18.50
N ASN A 109 -16.59 23.74 18.11
CA ASN A 109 -16.06 25.08 18.29
C ASN A 109 -16.85 26.14 17.49
N LEU A 110 -17.25 25.81 16.26
CA LEU A 110 -18.12 26.68 15.45
C LEU A 110 -19.41 27.05 16.17
N TYR A 111 -20.08 26.07 16.77
CA TYR A 111 -21.33 26.30 17.49
C TYR A 111 -21.12 27.28 18.63
N PHE A 112 -20.09 27.09 19.46
CA PHE A 112 -19.80 28.00 20.57
C PHE A 112 -19.49 29.42 20.10
N GLU A 113 -18.68 29.57 19.05
CA GLU A 113 -18.32 30.87 18.51
C GLU A 113 -19.52 31.61 17.91
N VAL A 114 -20.39 30.92 17.18
CA VAL A 114 -21.63 31.53 16.65
C VAL A 114 -22.57 31.91 17.79
N MET A 115 -22.75 31.04 18.79
CA MET A 115 -23.65 31.31 19.91
C MET A 115 -23.13 32.39 20.86
N ALA A 116 -21.81 32.56 20.98
CA ALA A 116 -21.21 33.63 21.76
C ALA A 116 -21.64 35.03 21.27
N MET A 117 -21.93 35.16 19.97
CA MET A 117 -22.39 36.42 19.38
C MET A 117 -23.77 36.86 19.89
N VAL A 118 -24.50 36.05 20.66
CA VAL A 118 -25.70 36.52 21.37
C VAL A 118 -25.41 37.75 22.25
N SER A 119 -24.20 37.87 22.79
CA SER A 119 -23.79 39.06 23.57
C SER A 119 -23.69 40.33 22.74
N ASP A 120 -23.59 40.20 21.41
CA ASP A 120 -23.51 41.31 20.47
C ASP A 120 -24.90 41.78 19.97
N GLY A 121 -25.97 41.14 20.44
CA GLY A 121 -27.35 41.54 20.16
C GLY A 121 -28.04 40.79 19.02
N TYR A 122 -27.41 39.75 18.46
CA TYR A 122 -28.05 38.88 17.47
C TYR A 122 -29.08 37.96 18.14
N SER A 123 -30.25 37.80 17.52
CA SER A 123 -31.28 36.88 18.03
C SER A 123 -30.91 35.42 17.74
N GLU A 124 -31.39 34.50 18.57
CA GLU A 124 -31.12 33.07 18.41
C GLU A 124 -31.51 32.53 17.02
N ASN A 125 -32.60 33.05 16.43
CA ASN A 125 -33.02 32.69 15.07
C ASN A 125 -32.01 33.11 13.99
N MET A 126 -31.40 34.29 14.13
CA MET A 126 -30.35 34.76 13.22
C MET A 126 -29.11 33.87 13.35
N LEU A 127 -28.73 33.55 14.58
CA LEU A 127 -27.57 32.70 14.88
C LEU A 127 -27.77 31.27 14.35
N ALA A 128 -28.97 30.69 14.52
CA ALA A 128 -29.32 29.39 13.97
C ALA A 128 -29.22 29.39 12.44
N THR A 129 -29.81 30.38 11.78
CA THR A 129 -29.76 30.49 10.30
C THR A 129 -28.33 30.63 9.78
N ALA A 130 -27.52 31.44 10.45
CA ALA A 130 -26.11 31.59 10.13
C ALA A 130 -25.32 30.28 10.34
N PHE A 131 -25.57 29.59 11.44
CA PHE A 131 -24.92 28.32 11.75
C PHE A 131 -25.26 27.25 10.72
N ASP A 132 -26.52 27.14 10.30
CA ASP A 132 -26.95 26.20 9.27
C ASP A 132 -26.24 26.46 7.94
N HIS A 133 -26.18 27.73 7.50
CA HIS A 133 -25.43 28.10 6.30
C HIS A 133 -23.93 27.80 6.40
N LEU A 134 -23.32 28.02 7.57
CA LEU A 134 -21.93 27.66 7.82
C LEU A 134 -21.75 26.12 7.72
N CYS A 135 -22.68 25.34 8.27
CA CYS A 135 -22.66 23.88 8.19
C CYS A 135 -22.70 23.37 6.75
N GLU A 136 -23.54 23.98 5.91
CA GLU A 136 -23.63 23.69 4.48
C GLU A 136 -22.35 24.10 3.72
N ASN A 137 -21.73 25.21 4.11
CA ASN A 137 -20.56 25.75 3.43
C ASN A 137 -19.28 25.62 4.26
N LYS A 138 -18.59 24.49 4.08
CA LYS A 138 -17.28 24.20 4.73
C LYS A 138 -16.24 25.30 4.51
N LYS A 139 -16.22 25.97 3.34
CA LYS A 139 -15.27 27.05 3.06
C LYS A 139 -15.60 28.30 3.88
N ALA A 140 -16.88 28.67 3.94
CA ALA A 140 -17.35 29.78 4.77
C ALA A 140 -17.05 29.52 6.25
N THR A 141 -17.28 28.28 6.74
CA THR A 141 -16.95 27.91 8.12
C THR A 141 -15.49 28.05 8.47
N ARG A 142 -14.59 27.54 7.63
CA ARG A 142 -13.14 27.72 7.85
C ARG A 142 -12.77 29.20 7.86
N GLY A 143 -13.37 29.98 6.96
CA GLY A 143 -13.17 31.43 6.91
C GLY A 143 -13.70 32.15 8.15
N PHE A 144 -14.84 31.73 8.69
CA PHE A 144 -15.44 32.29 9.90
C PHE A 144 -14.61 32.00 11.15
N LEU A 145 -14.18 30.75 11.33
CA LEU A 145 -13.35 30.34 12.47
C LEU A 145 -11.98 31.03 12.47
N ALA A 146 -11.43 31.32 11.29
CA ALA A 146 -10.15 32.03 11.16
C ALA A 146 -10.24 33.55 11.42
N LYS A 147 -11.45 34.13 11.49
CA LYS A 147 -11.67 35.53 11.82
C LYS A 147 -11.57 35.75 13.32
N ASN A 148 -11.27 36.99 13.72
CA ASN A 148 -11.44 37.46 15.09
C ASN A 148 -12.89 37.92 15.32
N ASP A 149 -13.23 38.29 16.54
CA ASP A 149 -14.59 38.64 16.94
C ASP A 149 -15.19 39.79 16.13
N GLU A 150 -14.43 40.85 15.85
CA GLU A 150 -14.89 41.99 15.06
C GLU A 150 -15.24 41.58 13.63
N LEU A 151 -14.38 40.78 13.00
CA LEU A 151 -14.60 40.30 11.63
C LEU A 151 -15.73 39.26 11.56
N ARG A 152 -15.98 38.50 12.63
CA ARG A 152 -17.13 37.60 12.74
C ARG A 152 -18.44 38.38 12.80
N LYS A 153 -18.49 39.49 13.57
CA LYS A 153 -19.64 40.42 13.58
C LYS A 153 -19.90 41.01 12.22
N LEU A 154 -18.87 41.53 11.56
CA LEU A 154 -19.01 42.07 10.20
C LEU A 154 -19.52 41.00 9.21
N TRP A 155 -19.06 39.76 9.36
CA TRP A 155 -19.55 38.64 8.56
C TRP A 155 -21.03 38.34 8.84
N MET A 156 -21.45 38.33 10.11
CA MET A 156 -22.86 38.24 10.51
C MET A 156 -23.72 39.32 9.88
N ASP A 157 -23.33 40.59 10.02
CA ASP A 157 -24.10 41.71 9.50
C ASP A 157 -24.25 41.61 7.97
N SER A 158 -23.16 41.27 7.27
CA SER A 158 -23.17 41.09 5.83
C SER A 158 -24.05 39.92 5.39
N TYR A 159 -23.99 38.80 6.12
CA TYR A 159 -24.78 37.61 5.84
C TYR A 159 -26.28 37.90 6.05
N LEU A 160 -26.64 38.50 7.18
CA LEU A 160 -28.02 38.80 7.52
C LEU A 160 -28.62 39.88 6.59
N PHE A 161 -27.83 40.87 6.18
CA PHE A 161 -28.25 41.85 5.17
C PHE A 161 -28.59 41.20 3.83
N THR A 162 -27.91 40.12 3.47
CA THR A 162 -28.17 39.38 2.22
C THR A 162 -29.47 38.55 2.29
N GLN A 163 -29.98 38.29 3.48
CA GLN A 163 -31.20 37.49 3.71
C GLN A 163 -32.48 38.33 3.85
N LEU A 164 -32.36 39.67 3.82
CA LEU A 164 -33.47 40.64 3.83
C LEU A 164 -33.87 41.04 2.40
#